data_AF-A0A444WBY5-F1
#
_entry.id   AF-A0A444WBY5-F1
#
_cell.length_a   1.000
_cell.length_b   1.000
_cell.length_c   1.000
_cell.angle_alpha   90.00
_cell.angle_beta   90.00
_cell.angle_gamma   90.00
#
_symmetry.space_group_name_H-M   'P 1'
#
loop_
_entity.id
_entity.type
_entity.pdbx_description
1 polymer ?
#
loop_
_entity_poly.entity_id
_entity_poly.type
_entity_poly.pdbx_seq_one_letter_code
_entity_poly.pdbx_strand_id
1 'polypeptide(L)'
;MTSLLIIIVLVLLGIAIWQLTKIFDLTQVGAASGSDNSEVANDRDNNVNGYLMFAFLGFIYVFTIIGLAKWGHLALGTPASEHGPQYDNLMTISMVLIFVVQTITQFLLHYFAFKYRGKEGKVAFYYADNDKLEFIWTIIPVIVLAGLILYGLYAWTNIMFVDEDKEDTLIVEVYAKQFNWEVRYAGEDGVLGKANVRYIEGVNTLGVDMGDPNAQDDIQASELHLPKGKQVIFKFRSQDVLHSAYMPHFRAQMNVVPGMVTQFSFVPTITTEEMRLDPMIMDKVANINRIRSEKSAALTADGKEALAPYTFDYLLLCNKICGASHYNMQMKIVVEDEADFNKWLGGQKTLGAAVKESQASEAPAETPAPATEEQPETVVADTAAVAAAH
;
A
#
# COMPACT_ATOMS: atom_id res chain seq x y z
N MET A 1 2.43 14.54 -27.02
CA MET A 1 2.19 13.47 -28.02
C MET A 1 2.98 13.70 -29.31
N THR A 2 2.92 14.88 -29.93
CA THR A 2 3.61 15.20 -31.20
C THR A 2 5.09 14.81 -31.25
N SER A 3 5.91 15.18 -30.27
CA SER A 3 7.36 14.86 -30.27
C SER A 3 7.65 13.36 -30.22
N LEU A 4 6.85 12.58 -29.47
CA LEU A 4 6.98 11.12 -29.42
C LEU A 4 6.60 10.49 -30.77
N LEU A 5 5.54 11.00 -31.41
CA LEU A 5 5.09 10.53 -32.71
C LEU A 5 6.11 10.87 -33.82
N ILE A 6 6.77 12.04 -33.75
CA ILE A 6 7.88 12.40 -34.64
C ILE A 6 9.07 11.44 -34.45
N ILE A 7 9.46 11.12 -33.21
CA ILE A 7 10.53 10.15 -32.94
C ILE A 7 10.16 8.76 -33.49
N ILE A 8 8.94 8.29 -33.26
CA ILE A 8 8.46 7.00 -33.78
C ILE A 8 8.48 7.00 -35.32
N VAL A 9 8.00 8.06 -35.97
CA VAL A 9 8.03 8.19 -37.43
C VAL A 9 9.47 8.20 -37.95
N LEU A 10 10.40 8.94 -37.32
CA LEU A 10 11.81 8.95 -37.72
C LEU A 10 12.48 7.58 -37.54
N VAL A 11 12.17 6.85 -36.46
CA VAL A 11 12.66 5.48 -36.23
C VAL A 11 12.09 4.51 -37.27
N LEU A 12 10.79 4.54 -37.52
CA LEU A 12 10.14 3.69 -38.53
C LEU A 12 10.62 3.99 -39.94
N LEU A 13 10.84 5.26 -40.27
CA LEU A 13 11.35 5.69 -41.57
C LEU A 13 12.84 5.33 -41.72
N GLY A 14 13.62 5.39 -40.64
CA GLY A 14 14.98 4.84 -40.58
C GLY A 14 15.02 3.32 -40.76
N ILE A 15 14.11 2.57 -40.12
CA ILE A 15 13.94 1.12 -40.32
C ILE A 15 13.53 0.81 -41.76
N ALA A 16 12.60 1.58 -42.34
CA ALA A 16 12.16 1.39 -43.71
C ALA A 16 13.30 1.67 -44.72
N ILE A 17 14.09 2.73 -44.52
CA ILE A 17 15.29 3.00 -45.31
C ILE A 17 16.30 1.85 -45.14
N TRP A 18 16.55 1.39 -43.92
CA TRP A 18 17.47 0.28 -43.66
C TRP A 18 17.02 -1.03 -44.32
N GLN A 19 15.73 -1.35 -44.23
CA GLN A 19 15.12 -2.50 -44.92
C GLN A 19 15.22 -2.35 -46.44
N LEU A 20 14.97 -1.16 -47.00
CA LEU A 20 15.17 -0.90 -48.43
C LEU A 20 16.64 -1.07 -48.83
N THR A 21 17.60 -0.57 -48.07
CA THR A 21 19.03 -0.81 -48.34
C THR A 21 19.38 -2.29 -48.27
N LYS A 22 18.81 -3.04 -47.31
CA LYS A 22 19.00 -4.49 -47.22
C LYS A 22 18.34 -5.25 -48.37
N ILE A 23 17.18 -4.81 -48.86
CA ILE A 23 16.56 -5.38 -50.07
C ILE A 23 17.45 -5.09 -51.29
N PHE A 24 18.00 -3.88 -51.42
CA PHE A 24 18.95 -3.56 -52.50
C PHE A 24 20.21 -4.44 -52.43
N ASP A 25 20.84 -4.59 -51.25
CA ASP A 25 21.96 -5.53 -51.03
C ASP A 25 21.59 -6.96 -51.45
N LEU A 26 20.41 -7.45 -51.03
CA LEU A 26 19.89 -8.78 -51.34
C LEU A 26 19.52 -8.95 -52.83
N THR A 27 19.26 -7.88 -53.58
CA THR A 27 19.07 -7.95 -55.04
C THR A 27 20.39 -7.89 -55.82
N GLN A 28 21.50 -7.51 -55.20
CA GLN A 28 22.84 -7.46 -55.81
C GLN A 28 23.65 -8.75 -55.61
N VAL A 29 22.97 -9.91 -55.57
CA VAL A 29 23.62 -11.23 -55.42
C VAL A 29 24.65 -11.44 -56.55
N GLY A 30 25.93 -11.42 -56.20
CA GLY A 30 27.06 -11.60 -57.11
C GLY A 30 27.91 -10.35 -57.38
N ALA A 31 27.46 -9.13 -57.03
CA ALA A 31 28.24 -7.91 -57.24
C ALA A 31 29.09 -7.51 -56.02
N ALA A 32 28.61 -7.78 -54.80
CA ALA A 32 29.32 -7.45 -53.56
C ALA A 32 30.33 -8.56 -53.16
N SER A 33 31.44 -8.67 -53.90
CA SER A 33 32.53 -9.63 -53.69
C SER A 33 33.39 -9.39 -52.42
N GLY A 34 32.82 -8.74 -51.41
CA GLY A 34 33.44 -8.44 -50.11
C GLY A 34 32.46 -8.29 -48.93
N SER A 35 31.15 -8.50 -49.14
CA SER A 35 30.18 -8.64 -48.04
C SER A 35 29.95 -10.12 -47.75
N ASP A 36 30.57 -10.62 -46.69
CA ASP A 36 30.32 -11.96 -46.18
C ASP A 36 28.89 -12.05 -45.64
N ASN A 37 27.98 -12.59 -46.46
CA ASN A 37 26.55 -12.80 -46.13
C ASN A 37 26.30 -14.22 -45.60
N SER A 38 27.31 -14.82 -44.95
CA SER A 38 27.21 -16.09 -44.23
C SER A 38 26.16 -16.02 -43.10
N GLU A 39 25.32 -17.05 -42.95
CA GLU A 39 24.48 -17.25 -41.76
C GLU A 39 25.31 -17.70 -40.53
N VAL A 40 26.57 -18.08 -40.74
CA VAL A 40 27.53 -18.43 -39.69
C VAL A 40 28.35 -17.20 -39.31
N ALA A 41 28.27 -16.78 -38.05
CA ALA A 41 28.98 -15.61 -37.53
C ALA A 41 30.51 -15.77 -37.59
N ASN A 42 31.18 -14.83 -38.26
CA ASN A 42 32.63 -14.83 -38.45
C ASN A 42 33.37 -14.12 -37.29
N ASP A 43 34.71 -14.03 -37.39
CA ASP A 43 35.54 -13.36 -36.38
C ASP A 43 35.14 -11.88 -36.15
N ARG A 44 34.71 -11.15 -37.17
CA ARG A 44 34.29 -9.75 -37.05
C ARG A 44 33.00 -9.65 -36.24
N ASP A 45 32.01 -10.49 -36.55
CA ASP A 45 30.73 -10.52 -35.83
C ASP A 45 30.92 -10.88 -34.36
N ASN A 46 31.74 -11.91 -34.08
CA ASN A 46 32.08 -12.32 -32.73
C ASN A 46 32.79 -11.20 -31.93
N ASN A 47 33.73 -10.48 -32.55
CA ASN A 47 34.40 -9.33 -31.93
C ASN A 47 33.40 -8.19 -31.64
N VAL A 48 32.55 -7.83 -32.61
CA VAL A 48 31.53 -6.78 -32.43
C VAL A 48 30.56 -7.15 -31.30
N ASN A 49 29.99 -8.36 -31.31
CA ASN A 49 29.10 -8.82 -30.25
C ASN A 49 29.77 -8.83 -28.87
N GLY A 50 31.05 -9.23 -28.80
CA GLY A 50 31.84 -9.15 -27.56
C GLY A 50 31.92 -7.72 -26.99
N TYR A 51 32.17 -6.71 -27.83
CA TYR A 51 32.17 -5.31 -27.38
C TYR A 51 30.75 -4.80 -27.05
N LEU A 52 29.73 -5.23 -27.80
CA LEU A 52 28.32 -4.90 -27.52
C LEU A 52 27.85 -5.45 -26.17
N MET A 53 28.34 -6.62 -25.73
CA MET A 53 28.09 -7.12 -24.37
C MET A 53 28.60 -6.14 -23.30
N PHE A 54 29.81 -5.59 -23.44
CA PHE A 54 30.29 -4.57 -22.52
C PHE A 54 29.56 -3.22 -22.64
N ALA A 55 29.15 -2.84 -23.84
CA ALA A 55 28.29 -1.66 -24.03
C ALA A 55 26.92 -1.83 -23.34
N PHE A 56 26.34 -3.03 -23.40
CA PHE A 56 25.08 -3.38 -22.73
C PHE A 56 25.23 -3.41 -21.20
N LEU A 57 26.33 -3.97 -20.68
CA LEU A 57 26.67 -3.89 -19.25
C LEU A 57 26.77 -2.44 -18.77
N GLY A 58 27.47 -1.58 -19.54
CA GLY A 58 27.57 -0.15 -19.27
C GLY A 58 26.21 0.54 -19.30
N PHE A 59 25.37 0.24 -20.30
CA PHE A 59 24.00 0.74 -20.40
C PHE A 59 23.15 0.37 -19.18
N ILE A 60 23.19 -0.89 -18.73
CA ILE A 60 22.43 -1.34 -17.54
C ILE A 60 22.84 -0.52 -16.31
N TYR A 61 24.14 -0.37 -16.03
CA TYR A 61 24.58 0.40 -14.85
C TYR A 61 24.32 1.89 -14.97
N VAL A 62 24.52 2.50 -16.14
CA VAL A 62 24.16 3.91 -16.36
C VAL A 62 22.67 4.12 -16.13
N PHE A 63 21.81 3.23 -16.64
CA PHE A 63 20.37 3.26 -16.40
C PHE A 63 20.03 3.08 -14.91
N THR A 64 20.66 2.12 -14.22
CA THR A 64 20.46 1.90 -12.78
C THR A 64 20.89 3.10 -11.95
N ILE A 65 22.06 3.69 -12.22
CA ILE A 65 22.58 4.88 -11.51
C ILE A 65 21.66 6.08 -11.73
N ILE A 66 21.23 6.33 -12.98
CA ILE A 66 20.26 7.38 -13.30
C ILE A 66 18.93 7.11 -12.58
N GLY A 67 18.47 5.86 -12.54
CA GLY A 67 17.24 5.47 -11.86
C GLY A 67 17.28 5.74 -10.35
N LEU A 68 18.36 5.33 -9.68
CA LEU A 68 18.59 5.60 -8.26
C LEU A 68 18.73 7.11 -7.98
N ALA A 69 19.50 7.84 -8.78
CA ALA A 69 19.65 9.29 -8.62
C ALA A 69 18.33 10.05 -8.83
N LYS A 70 17.51 9.62 -9.80
CA LYS A 70 16.26 10.31 -10.16
C LYS A 70 15.08 9.95 -9.25
N TRP A 71 14.99 8.71 -8.78
CA TRP A 71 13.83 8.19 -8.06
C TRP A 71 14.13 7.65 -6.65
N GLY A 72 15.38 7.62 -6.20
CA GLY A 72 15.74 7.16 -4.85
C GLY A 72 15.03 7.93 -3.72
N HIS A 73 14.77 9.22 -3.93
CA HIS A 73 14.00 10.08 -3.00
C HIS A 73 12.51 9.66 -2.84
N LEU A 74 12.01 8.71 -3.63
CA LEU A 74 10.66 8.17 -3.48
C LEU A 74 10.59 7.07 -2.40
N ALA A 75 11.73 6.51 -1.98
CA ALA A 75 11.79 5.59 -0.86
C ALA A 75 11.24 6.26 0.42
N LEU A 76 10.77 5.44 1.36
CA LEU A 76 10.41 5.92 2.70
C LEU A 76 11.69 6.26 3.46
N GLY A 77 11.70 7.43 4.08
CA GLY A 77 12.77 7.86 5.00
C GLY A 77 12.46 7.44 6.43
N THR A 78 12.74 8.33 7.38
CA THR A 78 12.59 8.16 8.83
C THR A 78 11.39 7.28 9.23
N PRO A 79 11.61 6.08 9.81
CA PRO A 79 10.52 5.26 10.33
C PRO A 79 9.97 5.85 11.63
N ALA A 80 8.64 5.81 11.78
CA ALA A 80 7.90 6.38 12.91
C ALA A 80 7.44 5.32 13.95
N SER A 81 8.06 4.14 13.94
CA SER A 81 7.78 3.03 14.86
C SER A 81 9.05 2.46 15.47
N GLU A 82 8.95 1.88 16.66
CA GLU A 82 10.09 1.29 17.39
C GLU A 82 10.79 0.17 16.60
N HIS A 83 10.04 -0.68 15.89
CA HIS A 83 10.60 -1.76 15.08
C HIS A 83 11.11 -1.31 13.70
N GLY A 84 10.72 -0.12 13.24
CA GLY A 84 11.00 0.37 11.90
C GLY A 84 12.50 0.40 11.54
N PRO A 85 13.42 0.86 12.43
CA PRO A 85 14.85 0.78 12.20
C PRO A 85 15.39 -0.65 12.01
N GLN A 86 14.82 -1.66 12.68
CA GLN A 86 15.22 -3.06 12.46
C GLN A 86 14.79 -3.55 11.07
N TYR A 87 13.57 -3.20 10.65
CA TYR A 87 13.07 -3.50 9.31
C TYR A 87 13.92 -2.84 8.21
N ASP A 88 14.23 -1.55 8.36
CA ASP A 88 15.01 -0.80 7.37
C ASP A 88 16.47 -1.27 7.30
N ASN A 89 17.06 -1.70 8.42
CA ASN A 89 18.38 -2.36 8.42
C ASN A 89 18.35 -3.69 7.66
N LEU A 90 17.36 -4.55 7.89
CA LEU A 90 17.21 -5.82 7.16
C LEU A 90 17.04 -5.59 5.65
N MET A 91 16.22 -4.59 5.26
CA MET A 91 16.06 -4.17 3.87
C MET A 91 17.40 -3.69 3.27
N THR A 92 18.13 -2.84 4.00
CA THR A 92 19.42 -2.28 3.56
C THR A 92 20.48 -3.36 3.37
N ILE A 93 20.63 -4.28 4.33
CA ILE A 93 21.55 -5.42 4.24
C ILE A 93 21.19 -6.28 3.02
N SER A 94 19.91 -6.60 2.84
CA SER A 94 19.42 -7.40 1.71
C SER A 94 19.71 -6.73 0.37
N MET A 95 19.43 -5.43 0.24
CA MET A 95 19.68 -4.66 -0.98
C MET A 95 21.18 -4.57 -1.29
N VAL A 96 22.04 -4.23 -0.32
CA VAL A 96 23.50 -4.16 -0.52
C VAL A 96 24.04 -5.51 -0.98
N LEU A 97 23.62 -6.60 -0.34
CA LEU A 97 24.01 -7.96 -0.71
C LEU A 97 23.60 -8.31 -2.14
N ILE A 98 22.33 -8.05 -2.51
CA ILE A 98 21.82 -8.29 -3.86
C ILE A 98 22.60 -7.45 -4.89
N PHE A 99 22.83 -6.17 -4.63
CA PHE A 99 23.58 -5.30 -5.55
C PHE A 99 25.04 -5.75 -5.72
N VAL A 100 25.72 -6.19 -4.65
CA VAL A 100 27.10 -6.71 -4.74
C VAL A 100 27.14 -8.02 -5.55
N VAL A 101 26.30 -8.99 -5.22
CA VAL A 101 26.25 -10.30 -5.91
C VAL A 101 25.83 -10.16 -7.37
N GLN A 102 24.82 -9.31 -7.65
CA GLN A 102 24.44 -8.95 -9.02
C GLN A 102 25.61 -8.30 -9.75
N THR A 103 26.32 -7.35 -9.13
CA THR A 103 27.40 -6.62 -9.82
C THR A 103 28.54 -7.52 -10.23
N ILE A 104 28.97 -8.42 -9.33
CA ILE A 104 30.01 -9.41 -9.62
C ILE A 104 29.52 -10.38 -10.71
N THR A 105 28.32 -10.94 -10.57
CA THR A 105 27.77 -11.91 -11.52
C THR A 105 27.61 -11.32 -12.93
N GLN A 106 27.03 -10.13 -13.05
CA GLN A 106 26.86 -9.44 -14.33
C GLN A 106 28.20 -9.14 -14.99
N PHE A 107 29.18 -8.63 -14.23
CA PHE A 107 30.53 -8.42 -14.77
C PHE A 107 31.17 -9.72 -15.27
N LEU A 108 31.11 -10.80 -14.49
CA LEU A 108 31.68 -12.09 -14.85
C LEU A 108 31.04 -12.69 -16.11
N LEU A 109 29.71 -12.64 -16.24
CA LEU A 109 28.99 -13.15 -17.43
C LEU A 109 29.40 -12.39 -18.70
N HIS A 110 29.41 -11.06 -18.66
CA HIS A 110 29.78 -10.24 -19.83
C HIS A 110 31.29 -10.34 -20.15
N TYR A 111 32.16 -10.43 -19.13
CA TYR A 111 33.58 -10.71 -19.32
C TYR A 111 33.82 -12.10 -19.92
N PHE A 112 33.08 -13.12 -19.50
CA PHE A 112 33.16 -14.47 -20.07
C PHE A 112 32.76 -14.45 -21.54
N ALA A 113 31.60 -13.86 -21.87
CA ALA A 113 31.12 -13.70 -23.24
C ALA A 113 32.14 -12.95 -24.12
N PHE A 114 32.76 -11.89 -23.61
CA PHE A 114 33.84 -11.19 -24.32
C PHE A 114 35.10 -12.05 -24.49
N LYS A 115 35.62 -12.64 -23.41
CA LYS A 115 36.91 -13.36 -23.43
C LYS A 115 36.86 -14.64 -24.27
N TYR A 116 35.74 -15.35 -24.22
CA TYR A 116 35.55 -16.64 -24.87
C TYR A 116 34.65 -16.59 -26.11
N ARG A 117 34.39 -15.39 -26.65
CA ARG A 117 33.75 -15.18 -27.96
C ARG A 117 34.38 -16.06 -29.04
N GLY A 118 33.56 -16.45 -30.03
CA GLY A 118 33.98 -17.30 -31.14
C GLY A 118 35.20 -16.75 -31.86
N LYS A 119 36.08 -17.67 -32.28
CA LYS A 119 37.18 -17.41 -33.20
C LYS A 119 37.35 -18.57 -34.16
N GLU A 120 37.53 -18.28 -35.44
CA GLU A 120 37.79 -19.29 -36.46
C GLU A 120 39.03 -20.14 -36.12
N GLY A 121 38.92 -21.45 -36.36
CA GLY A 121 39.94 -22.44 -35.99
C GLY A 121 40.12 -22.68 -34.48
N LYS A 122 39.47 -21.91 -33.59
CA LYS A 122 39.57 -22.10 -32.14
C LYS A 122 38.47 -23.04 -31.63
N VAL A 123 38.87 -24.23 -31.22
CA VAL A 123 37.96 -25.20 -30.58
C VAL A 123 37.65 -24.77 -29.13
N ALA A 124 36.42 -24.98 -28.69
CA ALA A 124 36.02 -24.75 -27.29
C ALA A 124 36.74 -25.75 -26.36
N PHE A 125 37.22 -25.26 -25.20
CA PHE A 125 37.77 -26.14 -24.18
C PHE A 125 36.63 -26.91 -23.52
N TYR A 126 36.62 -28.24 -23.65
CA TYR A 126 35.64 -29.09 -22.99
C TYR A 126 35.99 -29.25 -21.50
N TYR A 127 35.08 -28.80 -20.65
CA TYR A 127 35.23 -28.83 -19.20
C TYR A 127 33.84 -29.03 -18.60
N ALA A 128 33.54 -30.25 -18.15
CA ALA A 128 32.19 -30.65 -17.80
C ALA A 128 31.81 -30.30 -16.35
N ASP A 129 32.75 -30.46 -15.42
CA ASP A 129 32.50 -30.47 -13.97
C ASP A 129 33.67 -29.88 -13.17
N ASN A 130 33.36 -29.42 -11.95
CA ASN A 130 34.36 -29.09 -10.93
C ASN A 130 33.71 -29.15 -9.54
N ASP A 131 33.72 -30.33 -8.92
CA ASP A 131 33.20 -30.59 -7.56
C ASP A 131 33.58 -29.50 -6.55
N LYS A 132 34.82 -28.98 -6.61
CA LYS A 132 35.31 -27.96 -5.68
C LYS A 132 34.67 -26.59 -5.93
N LEU A 133 34.54 -26.17 -7.18
CA LEU A 133 33.87 -24.93 -7.55
C LEU A 133 32.36 -25.03 -7.27
N GLU A 134 31.76 -26.18 -7.59
CA GLU A 134 30.36 -26.49 -7.34
C GLU A 134 30.02 -26.47 -5.85
N PHE A 135 30.88 -27.07 -5.02
CA PHE A 135 30.77 -26.97 -3.56
C PHE A 135 30.86 -25.52 -3.09
N ILE A 136 31.83 -24.73 -3.57
CA ILE A 136 32.02 -23.33 -3.18
C ILE A 136 30.79 -22.48 -3.54
N TRP A 137 30.28 -22.57 -4.78
CA TRP A 137 29.13 -21.77 -5.21
C TRP A 137 27.79 -22.25 -4.64
N THR A 138 27.75 -23.44 -4.04
CA THR A 138 26.55 -23.95 -3.35
C THR A 138 26.56 -23.55 -1.89
N ILE A 139 27.68 -23.78 -1.20
CA ILE A 139 27.80 -23.55 0.25
C ILE A 139 27.81 -22.06 0.61
N ILE A 140 28.41 -21.19 -0.23
CA ILE A 140 28.39 -19.74 0.05
C ILE A 140 26.96 -19.19 0.08
N PRO A 141 26.11 -19.36 -0.96
CA PRO A 141 24.71 -18.96 -0.90
C PRO A 141 23.92 -19.63 0.24
N VAL A 142 24.15 -20.92 0.53
CA VAL A 142 23.45 -21.61 1.63
C VAL A 142 23.75 -20.94 2.98
N ILE A 143 25.02 -20.67 3.30
CA ILE A 143 25.40 -20.02 4.58
C ILE A 143 24.85 -18.59 4.64
N VAL A 144 25.01 -17.83 3.55
CA VAL A 144 24.58 -16.42 3.47
C VAL A 144 23.06 -16.29 3.61
N LEU A 145 22.29 -17.11 2.88
CA LEU A 145 20.83 -17.13 2.97
C LEU A 145 20.35 -17.67 4.32
N ALA A 146 20.99 -18.69 4.89
CA ALA A 146 20.63 -19.17 6.23
C ALA A 146 20.78 -18.07 7.28
N GLY A 147 21.89 -17.31 7.26
CA GLY A 147 22.09 -16.17 8.15
C GLY A 147 21.03 -15.08 7.97
N LEU A 148 20.71 -14.72 6.72
CA LEU A 148 19.68 -13.71 6.42
C LEU A 148 18.27 -14.17 6.82
N ILE A 149 17.93 -15.43 6.58
CA ILE A 149 16.64 -16.03 6.96
C ILE A 149 16.50 -16.08 8.48
N LEU A 150 17.53 -16.47 9.23
CA LEU A 150 17.49 -16.49 10.70
C LEU A 150 17.31 -15.08 11.28
N TYR A 151 18.02 -14.08 10.74
CA TYR A 151 17.86 -12.68 11.17
C TYR A 151 16.46 -12.14 10.80
N GLY A 152 15.97 -12.45 9.60
CA GLY A 152 14.62 -12.07 9.16
C GLY A 152 13.50 -12.75 9.98
N LEU A 153 13.67 -14.03 10.34
CA LEU A 153 12.72 -14.76 11.18
C LEU A 153 12.69 -14.22 12.61
N TYR A 154 13.84 -13.86 13.18
CA TYR A 154 13.91 -13.19 14.49
C TYR A 154 13.21 -11.83 14.46
N ALA A 155 13.50 -10.99 13.46
CA ALA A 155 12.82 -9.70 13.27
C ALA A 155 11.30 -9.88 13.11
N TRP A 156 10.87 -10.80 12.25
CA TRP A 156 9.45 -11.10 12.04
C TRP A 156 8.76 -11.58 13.31
N THR A 157 9.39 -12.47 14.07
CA THR A 157 8.82 -13.03 15.31
C THR A 157 8.63 -11.94 16.36
N ASN A 158 9.62 -11.07 16.55
CA ASN A 158 9.52 -9.93 17.48
C ASN A 158 8.44 -8.92 17.06
N ILE A 159 8.32 -8.61 15.76
CA ILE A 159 7.34 -7.65 15.24
C ILE A 159 5.91 -8.20 15.28
N MET A 160 5.76 -9.51 15.04
CA MET A 160 4.45 -10.18 15.04
C MET A 160 4.00 -10.67 16.40
N PHE A 161 4.87 -10.62 17.42
CA PHE A 161 4.49 -10.87 18.80
C PHE A 161 3.56 -9.75 19.29
N VAL A 162 2.41 -10.13 19.82
CA VAL A 162 1.44 -9.21 20.44
C VAL A 162 1.32 -9.65 21.89
N ASP A 163 1.80 -8.79 22.78
CA ASP A 163 1.71 -8.97 24.22
C ASP A 163 0.40 -8.33 24.70
N GLU A 164 -0.64 -9.13 24.88
CA GLU A 164 -1.95 -8.67 25.36
C GLU A 164 -1.99 -8.53 26.90
N ASP A 165 -1.02 -9.10 27.61
CA ASP A 165 -0.88 -9.01 29.07
C ASP A 165 -0.03 -7.80 29.50
N LYS A 166 0.58 -7.08 28.54
CA LYS A 166 1.36 -5.87 28.79
C LYS A 166 0.47 -4.76 29.33
N GLU A 167 0.75 -4.34 30.56
CA GLU A 167 0.09 -3.18 31.17
C GLU A 167 0.25 -1.92 30.30
N ASP A 168 -0.74 -1.04 30.37
CA ASP A 168 -0.75 0.27 29.68
C ASP A 168 -0.74 0.22 28.14
N THR A 169 -1.38 -0.79 27.55
CA THR A 169 -1.63 -0.88 26.09
C THR A 169 -2.91 -0.15 25.67
N LEU A 170 -2.88 0.52 24.52
CA LEU A 170 -4.08 1.00 23.83
C LEU A 170 -4.60 -0.08 22.88
N ILE A 171 -5.86 -0.49 23.03
CA ILE A 171 -6.51 -1.42 22.08
C ILE A 171 -7.41 -0.64 21.13
N VAL A 172 -7.18 -0.80 19.82
CA VAL A 172 -7.93 -0.13 18.76
C VAL A 172 -8.38 -1.16 17.74
N GLU A 173 -9.67 -1.17 17.41
CA GLU A 173 -10.14 -1.90 16.24
C GLU A 173 -10.08 -1.02 14.99
N VAL A 174 -9.55 -1.58 13.90
CA VAL A 174 -9.62 -0.97 12.56
C VAL A 174 -10.54 -1.82 11.67
N TYR A 175 -11.66 -1.23 11.28
CA TYR A 175 -12.72 -1.88 10.52
C TYR A 175 -12.66 -1.49 9.04
N ALA A 176 -12.67 -2.48 8.16
CA ALA A 176 -12.56 -2.30 6.71
C ALA A 176 -13.88 -2.59 5.99
N LYS A 177 -14.28 -1.71 5.08
CA LYS A 177 -15.38 -1.93 4.12
C LYS A 177 -15.10 -1.29 2.77
N GLN A 178 -15.81 -1.66 1.72
CA GLN A 178 -15.73 -1.03 0.40
C GLN A 178 -16.43 0.35 0.43
N PHE A 179 -15.74 1.50 0.38
CA PHE A 179 -14.30 1.75 0.39
C PHE A 179 -13.97 2.79 1.46
N ASN A 180 -14.01 2.37 2.72
CA ASN A 180 -13.73 3.21 3.88
C ASN A 180 -13.08 2.41 5.01
N TRP A 181 -12.37 3.12 5.87
CA TRP A 181 -11.92 2.64 7.17
C TRP A 181 -12.76 3.32 8.26
N GLU A 182 -13.09 2.58 9.31
CA GLU A 182 -13.66 3.12 10.55
C GLU A 182 -12.86 2.55 11.73
N VAL A 183 -12.80 3.24 12.85
CA VAL A 183 -12.08 2.78 14.04
C VAL A 183 -12.93 2.83 15.29
N ARG A 184 -12.65 1.93 16.24
CA ARG A 184 -13.08 2.09 17.63
C ARG A 184 -11.95 1.82 18.60
N TYR A 185 -11.95 2.51 19.72
CA TYR A 185 -11.03 2.34 20.83
C TYR A 185 -11.76 1.58 21.94
N ALA A 186 -11.05 0.72 22.65
CA ALA A 186 -11.53 0.22 23.93
C ALA A 186 -11.71 1.39 24.91
N GLY A 187 -12.67 1.28 25.83
CA GLY A 187 -12.96 2.30 26.82
C GLY A 187 -12.03 2.24 28.05
N GLU A 188 -12.59 2.59 29.22
CA GLU A 188 -11.84 2.56 30.49
C GLU A 188 -11.55 1.13 30.96
N ASP A 189 -12.33 0.14 30.48
CA ASP A 189 -12.13 -1.28 30.81
C ASP A 189 -10.94 -1.93 30.05
N GLY A 190 -10.42 -1.27 29.01
CA GLY A 190 -9.35 -1.77 28.16
C GLY A 190 -9.75 -2.94 27.24
N VAL A 191 -11.03 -3.28 27.10
CA VAL A 191 -11.52 -4.45 26.36
C VAL A 191 -12.59 -4.06 25.35
N LEU A 192 -12.27 -4.21 24.06
CA LEU A 192 -13.26 -4.02 22.99
C LEU A 192 -14.47 -4.97 23.14
N GLY A 193 -15.68 -4.43 23.07
CA GLY A 193 -16.91 -5.21 23.04
C GLY A 193 -16.97 -6.19 21.85
N LYS A 194 -17.71 -7.29 22.00
CA LYS A 194 -17.96 -8.24 20.89
C LYS A 194 -18.59 -7.54 19.70
N ALA A 195 -18.30 -8.01 18.49
CA ALA A 195 -18.87 -7.42 17.28
C ALA A 195 -19.07 -8.45 16.16
N ASN A 196 -20.14 -8.27 15.38
CA ASN A 196 -20.48 -9.08 14.22
C ASN A 196 -21.20 -8.21 13.18
N VAL A 197 -20.97 -8.49 11.89
CA VAL A 197 -21.62 -7.78 10.76
C VAL A 197 -23.16 -7.79 10.82
N ARG A 198 -23.75 -8.72 11.57
CA ARG A 198 -25.21 -8.82 11.79
C ARG A 198 -25.80 -7.77 12.74
N TYR A 199 -24.98 -7.08 13.54
CA TYR A 199 -25.44 -6.03 14.46
C TYR A 199 -25.29 -4.62 13.85
N ILE A 200 -24.97 -4.50 12.56
CA ILE A 200 -24.85 -3.22 11.87
C ILE A 200 -26.25 -2.62 11.68
N GLU A 201 -26.57 -1.58 12.45
CA GLU A 201 -27.87 -0.90 12.43
C GLU A 201 -27.71 0.56 12.87
N GLY A 202 -28.41 1.49 12.19
CA GLY A 202 -28.40 2.92 12.51
C GLY A 202 -26.98 3.50 12.62
N VAL A 203 -26.67 4.05 13.80
CA VAL A 203 -25.35 4.63 14.13
C VAL A 203 -24.26 3.58 14.43
N ASN A 204 -24.61 2.31 14.66
CA ASN A 204 -23.67 1.23 14.95
C ASN A 204 -23.07 0.66 13.65
N THR A 205 -22.25 1.44 12.96
CA THR A 205 -21.71 1.04 11.63
C THR A 205 -20.65 -0.07 11.70
N LEU A 206 -20.10 -0.32 12.89
CA LEU A 206 -19.09 -1.35 13.17
C LEU A 206 -19.68 -2.72 13.52
N GLY A 207 -21.00 -2.77 13.80
CA GLY A 207 -21.71 -3.98 14.21
C GLY A 207 -21.27 -4.48 15.58
N VAL A 208 -21.11 -3.59 16.55
CA VAL A 208 -20.82 -3.96 17.95
C VAL A 208 -22.07 -4.55 18.59
N ASP A 209 -21.92 -5.59 19.41
CA ASP A 209 -23.01 -6.18 20.18
C ASP A 209 -23.31 -5.29 21.39
N MET A 210 -24.31 -4.41 21.26
CA MET A 210 -24.71 -3.49 22.33
C MET A 210 -25.33 -4.19 23.56
N GLY A 211 -25.51 -5.51 23.52
CA GLY A 211 -25.82 -6.33 24.68
C GLY A 211 -24.59 -6.72 25.52
N ASP A 212 -23.37 -6.51 25.01
CA ASP A 212 -22.13 -6.75 25.74
C ASP A 212 -21.86 -5.59 26.73
N PRO A 213 -21.54 -5.86 28.01
CA PRO A 213 -21.16 -4.80 28.96
C PRO A 213 -19.94 -3.99 28.50
N ASN A 214 -18.96 -4.67 27.89
CA ASN A 214 -17.72 -4.09 27.35
C ASN A 214 -17.92 -3.30 26.04
N ALA A 215 -19.15 -3.23 25.50
CA ALA A 215 -19.48 -2.40 24.33
C ALA A 215 -20.02 -1.00 24.71
N GLN A 216 -20.23 -0.71 26.00
CA GLN A 216 -20.91 0.51 26.43
C GLN A 216 -19.99 1.73 26.43
N ASP A 217 -18.70 1.53 26.70
CA ASP A 217 -17.64 2.52 26.77
C ASP A 217 -16.69 2.52 25.56
N ASP A 218 -16.79 1.53 24.66
CA ASP A 218 -16.20 1.57 23.31
C ASP A 218 -16.38 2.95 22.65
N ILE A 219 -15.32 3.52 22.09
CA ILE A 219 -15.34 4.86 21.46
C ILE A 219 -15.14 4.73 19.95
N GLN A 220 -16.15 5.05 19.15
CA GLN A 220 -16.04 5.04 17.68
C GLN A 220 -15.54 6.40 17.15
N ALA A 221 -14.61 6.37 16.18
CA ALA A 221 -14.10 7.57 15.51
C ALA A 221 -13.90 7.38 13.99
N SER A 222 -13.73 8.50 13.28
CA SER A 222 -13.48 8.56 11.82
C SER A 222 -12.03 8.89 11.44
N GLU A 223 -11.19 9.22 12.41
CA GLU A 223 -9.74 9.45 12.25
C GLU A 223 -8.99 8.58 13.25
N LEU A 224 -7.81 8.07 12.88
CA LEU A 224 -7.01 7.17 13.73
C LEU A 224 -5.94 7.95 14.50
N HIS A 225 -6.30 8.41 15.70
CA HIS A 225 -5.37 9.02 16.64
C HIS A 225 -4.59 7.96 17.43
N LEU A 226 -3.30 8.23 17.71
CA LEU A 226 -2.36 7.32 18.37
C LEU A 226 -1.44 8.10 19.35
N PRO A 227 -1.32 7.66 20.62
CA PRO A 227 -0.37 8.24 21.57
C PRO A 227 1.07 7.77 21.29
N LYS A 228 2.00 8.71 21.14
CA LYS A 228 3.45 8.46 21.01
C LYS A 228 3.99 7.75 22.25
N GLY A 229 4.89 6.78 22.04
CA GLY A 229 5.59 6.05 23.10
C GLY A 229 4.78 4.93 23.78
N LYS A 230 3.47 4.84 23.51
CA LYS A 230 2.58 3.82 24.08
C LYS A 230 2.43 2.63 23.13
N GLN A 231 2.28 1.42 23.68
CA GLN A 231 2.01 0.23 22.87
C GLN A 231 0.57 0.28 22.34
N VAL A 232 0.39 0.14 21.02
CA VAL A 232 -0.95 0.05 20.41
C VAL A 232 -1.16 -1.33 19.78
N ILE A 233 -2.30 -1.95 20.08
CA ILE A 233 -2.73 -3.27 19.61
C ILE A 233 -3.97 -3.11 18.71
N PHE A 234 -3.94 -3.73 17.53
CA PHE A 234 -5.05 -3.81 16.56
C PHE A 234 -4.93 -5.19 15.88
N LYS A 235 -5.89 -6.13 15.80
CA LYS A 235 -7.34 -6.14 15.96
C LYS A 235 -8.04 -5.45 14.79
N PHE A 236 -8.02 -6.13 13.64
CA PHE A 236 -8.67 -5.74 12.37
C PHE A 236 -9.82 -6.69 12.03
N ARG A 237 -10.91 -6.14 11.50
CA ARG A 237 -12.05 -6.89 10.92
C ARG A 237 -12.44 -6.33 9.56
N SER A 238 -12.90 -7.19 8.66
CA SER A 238 -13.54 -6.77 7.39
C SER A 238 -15.05 -7.03 7.43
N GLN A 239 -15.81 -6.09 6.89
CA GLN A 239 -17.25 -6.23 6.63
C GLN A 239 -17.53 -7.15 5.43
N ASP A 240 -16.69 -7.11 4.40
CA ASP A 240 -17.05 -7.57 3.05
C ASP A 240 -15.98 -8.46 2.38
N VAL A 241 -14.88 -7.87 1.90
CA VAL A 241 -13.83 -8.52 1.09
C VAL A 241 -12.48 -8.46 1.79
N LEU A 242 -11.45 -9.07 1.19
CA LEU A 242 -10.10 -9.02 1.74
C LEU A 242 -9.47 -7.64 1.45
N HIS A 243 -9.17 -6.89 2.51
CA HIS A 243 -8.41 -5.64 2.47
C HIS A 243 -7.01 -5.86 3.05
N SER A 244 -6.15 -4.86 3.05
CA SER A 244 -4.93 -4.91 3.87
C SER A 244 -4.62 -3.52 4.41
N ALA A 245 -4.55 -3.42 5.73
CA ALA A 245 -4.15 -2.22 6.43
C ALA A 245 -2.63 -2.05 6.27
N TYR A 246 -2.21 -1.01 5.55
CA TYR A 246 -0.81 -0.65 5.38
C TYR A 246 -0.56 0.75 5.94
N MET A 247 0.37 0.85 6.89
CA MET A 247 0.75 2.11 7.52
C MET A 247 2.25 2.36 7.19
N PRO A 248 2.58 3.07 6.09
CA PRO A 248 3.91 3.00 5.47
C PRO A 248 5.05 3.50 6.37
N HIS A 249 4.84 4.64 7.03
CA HIS A 249 5.86 5.26 7.89
C HIS A 249 6.16 4.42 9.15
N PHE A 250 5.23 3.56 9.58
CA PHE A 250 5.40 2.66 10.72
C PHE A 250 5.90 1.26 10.31
N ARG A 251 6.19 1.02 9.02
CA ARG A 251 6.59 -0.29 8.47
C ARG A 251 5.63 -1.41 8.89
N ALA A 252 4.33 -1.12 8.88
CA ALA A 252 3.30 -2.01 9.43
C ALA A 252 2.32 -2.50 8.35
N GLN A 253 2.36 -3.83 8.15
CA GLN A 253 1.60 -4.70 7.24
C GLN A 253 0.55 -5.62 7.91
N MET A 254 -0.77 -5.48 7.70
CA MET A 254 -1.71 -6.58 8.00
C MET A 254 -2.79 -6.80 6.96
N ASN A 255 -3.15 -8.07 6.68
CA ASN A 255 -4.28 -8.43 5.83
C ASN A 255 -5.55 -8.45 6.68
N VAL A 256 -6.60 -7.76 6.23
CA VAL A 256 -7.88 -7.68 6.94
C VAL A 256 -8.86 -8.64 6.27
N VAL A 257 -9.20 -9.71 6.96
CA VAL A 257 -9.85 -10.90 6.38
C VAL A 257 -11.29 -11.03 6.88
N PRO A 258 -12.30 -11.15 5.99
CA PRO A 258 -13.68 -11.40 6.40
C PRO A 258 -13.81 -12.66 7.26
N GLY A 259 -14.52 -12.56 8.38
CA GLY A 259 -14.75 -13.68 9.30
C GLY A 259 -13.58 -14.04 10.24
N MET A 260 -12.48 -13.28 10.23
CA MET A 260 -11.35 -13.49 11.14
C MET A 260 -10.88 -12.14 11.73
N VAL A 261 -10.66 -12.09 13.04
CA VAL A 261 -9.91 -10.99 13.66
C VAL A 261 -8.43 -11.27 13.42
N THR A 262 -7.73 -10.34 12.78
CA THR A 262 -6.26 -10.39 12.61
C THR A 262 -5.62 -9.31 13.47
N GLN A 263 -4.35 -9.47 13.84
CA GLN A 263 -3.69 -8.49 14.70
C GLN A 263 -2.18 -8.32 14.48
N PHE A 264 -1.70 -7.13 14.80
CA PHE A 264 -0.31 -6.76 15.05
C PHE A 264 -0.28 -5.67 16.14
N SER A 265 0.92 -5.33 16.61
CA SER A 265 1.12 -4.22 17.53
C SER A 265 2.35 -3.40 17.14
N PHE A 266 2.41 -2.15 17.57
CA PHE A 266 3.64 -1.34 17.51
C PHE A 266 3.58 -0.19 18.51
N VAL A 267 4.75 0.40 18.79
CA VAL A 267 4.89 1.67 19.50
C VAL A 267 5.23 2.77 18.47
N PRO A 268 4.40 3.81 18.30
CA PRO A 268 4.74 4.97 17.47
C PRO A 268 5.77 5.86 18.19
N THR A 269 6.79 6.33 17.47
CA THR A 269 7.95 7.01 18.06
C THR A 269 8.08 8.50 17.72
N ILE A 270 7.33 8.99 16.73
CA ILE A 270 7.43 10.37 16.22
C ILE A 270 6.02 10.93 15.99
N THR A 271 5.68 12.07 16.60
CA THR A 271 4.38 12.72 16.40
C THR A 271 4.20 13.22 14.96
N THR A 272 2.96 13.54 14.59
CA THR A 272 2.65 14.11 13.27
C THR A 272 3.35 15.45 13.06
N GLU A 273 3.41 16.28 14.10
CA GLU A 273 4.12 17.57 14.07
C GLU A 273 5.64 17.40 14.02
N GLU A 274 6.21 16.47 14.80
CA GLU A 274 7.65 16.17 14.72
C GLU A 274 8.05 15.69 13.33
N MET A 275 7.25 14.84 12.70
CA MET A 275 7.50 14.36 11.34
C MET A 275 7.27 15.43 10.26
N ARG A 276 6.40 16.42 10.51
CA ARG A 276 6.28 17.62 9.64
C ARG A 276 7.55 18.49 9.67
N LEU A 277 8.37 18.38 10.72
CA LEU A 277 9.65 19.07 10.89
C LEU A 277 10.86 18.23 10.42
N ASP A 278 10.67 16.98 10.00
CA ASP A 278 11.74 16.17 9.40
C ASP A 278 12.21 16.83 8.08
N PRO A 279 13.51 17.11 7.90
CA PRO A 279 14.02 17.82 6.72
C PRO A 279 13.66 17.15 5.39
N MET A 280 13.64 15.81 5.34
CA MET A 280 13.31 15.06 4.12
C MET A 280 11.80 15.15 3.83
N ILE A 281 10.95 15.18 4.86
CA ILE A 281 9.52 15.43 4.71
C ILE A 281 9.25 16.88 4.28
N MET A 282 9.93 17.87 4.87
CA MET A 282 9.82 19.28 4.47
C MET A 282 10.15 19.47 2.98
N ASP A 283 11.28 18.93 2.51
CA ASP A 283 11.68 18.99 1.10
C ASP A 283 10.67 18.29 0.18
N LYS A 284 10.15 17.13 0.60
CA LYS A 284 9.14 16.37 -0.14
C LYS A 284 7.82 17.13 -0.26
N VAL A 285 7.33 17.71 0.84
CA VAL A 285 6.12 18.55 0.88
C VAL A 285 6.29 19.80 0.03
N ALA A 286 7.44 20.49 0.12
CA ALA A 286 7.74 21.67 -0.68
C ALA A 286 7.75 21.35 -2.19
N ASN A 287 8.39 20.25 -2.58
CA ASN A 287 8.40 19.79 -3.98
C ASN A 287 7.00 19.39 -4.48
N ILE A 288 6.20 18.69 -3.68
CA ILE A 288 4.80 18.37 -3.99
C ILE A 288 4.00 19.65 -4.20
N ASN A 289 4.14 20.63 -3.31
CA ASN A 289 3.38 21.89 -3.38
C ASN A 289 3.80 22.77 -4.55
N ARG A 290 5.08 22.79 -4.93
CA ARG A 290 5.53 23.41 -6.19
C ARG A 290 4.82 22.79 -7.40
N ILE A 291 4.80 21.45 -7.51
CA ILE A 291 4.14 20.74 -8.61
C ILE A 291 2.62 20.95 -8.59
N ARG A 292 1.98 20.99 -7.41
CA ARG A 292 0.55 21.27 -7.26
C ARG A 292 0.23 22.70 -7.69
N SER A 293 1.05 23.69 -7.33
CA SER A 293 0.90 25.09 -7.76
C SER A 293 1.00 25.23 -9.28
N GLU A 294 2.03 24.63 -9.89
CA GLU A 294 2.21 24.58 -11.36
C GLU A 294 0.98 23.98 -12.07
N LYS A 295 0.41 22.89 -11.53
CA LYS A 295 -0.82 22.27 -12.05
C LYS A 295 -2.06 23.13 -11.80
N SER A 296 -2.16 23.78 -10.65
CA SER A 296 -3.28 24.66 -10.30
C SER A 296 -3.38 25.83 -11.27
N ALA A 297 -2.25 26.42 -11.71
CA ALA A 297 -2.25 27.48 -12.72
C ALA A 297 -2.84 27.01 -14.07
N ALA A 298 -2.58 25.77 -14.48
CA ALA A 298 -3.18 25.19 -15.68
C ALA A 298 -4.68 24.86 -15.47
N LEU A 299 -5.05 24.32 -14.31
CA LEU A 299 -6.45 24.01 -13.98
C LEU A 299 -7.32 25.27 -13.91
N THR A 300 -6.85 26.35 -13.29
CA THR A 300 -7.62 27.60 -13.20
C THR A 300 -7.73 28.31 -14.54
N ALA A 301 -6.72 28.20 -15.42
CA ALA A 301 -6.83 28.66 -16.82
C ALA A 301 -7.89 27.88 -17.61
N ASP A 302 -8.07 26.58 -17.32
CA ASP A 302 -9.15 25.72 -17.83
C ASP A 302 -10.51 25.97 -17.15
N GLY A 303 -10.62 26.93 -16.22
CA GLY A 303 -11.84 27.20 -15.45
C GLY A 303 -12.17 26.16 -14.37
N LYS A 304 -11.21 25.32 -13.99
CA LYS A 304 -11.34 24.29 -12.94
C LYS A 304 -10.77 24.79 -11.61
N GLU A 305 -11.18 24.14 -10.53
CA GLU A 305 -10.70 24.45 -9.19
C GLU A 305 -9.19 24.19 -9.03
N ALA A 306 -8.52 25.04 -8.24
CA ALA A 306 -7.12 24.87 -7.89
C ALA A 306 -6.93 23.69 -6.92
N LEU A 307 -5.80 23.00 -7.01
CA LEU A 307 -5.43 21.97 -6.05
C LEU A 307 -5.05 22.62 -4.72
N ALA A 308 -5.74 22.24 -3.64
CA ALA A 308 -5.37 22.62 -2.28
C ALA A 308 -3.89 22.26 -1.97
N PRO A 309 -3.16 23.04 -1.17
CA PRO A 309 -1.83 22.66 -0.69
C PRO A 309 -1.86 21.30 0.00
N TYR A 310 -0.80 20.52 -0.19
CA TYR A 310 -0.56 19.27 0.51
C TYR A 310 0.17 19.54 1.84
N THR A 311 -0.36 18.99 2.92
CA THR A 311 0.31 18.85 4.22
C THR A 311 0.71 17.39 4.41
N PHE A 312 1.78 17.14 5.16
CA PHE A 312 2.09 15.78 5.58
C PHE A 312 1.07 15.30 6.62
N ASP A 313 0.48 14.15 6.36
CA ASP A 313 -0.29 13.36 7.32
C ASP A 313 0.27 11.92 7.25
N TYR A 314 0.29 11.19 8.37
CA TYR A 314 0.45 9.75 8.30
C TYR A 314 -0.84 9.15 7.71
N LEU A 315 -0.72 8.06 6.95
CA LEU A 315 -1.85 7.46 6.24
C LEU A 315 -1.92 5.95 6.51
N LEU A 316 -3.13 5.49 6.82
CA LEU A 316 -3.57 4.12 6.64
C LEU A 316 -4.05 3.99 5.19
N LEU A 317 -3.46 3.06 4.44
CA LEU A 317 -3.80 2.77 3.05
C LEU A 317 -4.32 1.34 2.90
N CYS A 318 -5.22 1.11 1.96
CA CYS A 318 -5.54 -0.25 1.52
C CYS A 318 -4.46 -0.79 0.58
N ASN A 319 -3.78 -1.89 0.97
CA ASN A 319 -2.76 -2.57 0.17
C ASN A 319 -3.16 -4.00 -0.24
N LYS A 320 -4.47 -4.22 -0.45
CA LYS A 320 -5.00 -5.38 -1.16
C LYS A 320 -6.13 -4.93 -2.08
N ILE A 321 -6.10 -5.36 -3.34
CA ILE A 321 -7.14 -5.00 -4.31
C ILE A 321 -8.53 -5.45 -3.83
N CYS A 322 -9.35 -4.47 -3.45
CA CYS A 322 -10.66 -4.68 -2.84
C CYS A 322 -11.82 -4.16 -3.72
N GLY A 323 -11.56 -3.80 -4.98
CA GLY A 323 -12.59 -3.38 -5.95
C GLY A 323 -12.36 -1.99 -6.56
N ALA A 324 -13.41 -1.40 -7.13
CA ALA A 324 -13.33 -0.23 -8.03
C ALA A 324 -12.65 1.01 -7.43
N SER A 325 -12.90 1.35 -6.15
CA SER A 325 -12.31 2.54 -5.50
C SER A 325 -11.17 2.20 -4.53
N HIS A 326 -10.55 1.02 -4.69
CA HIS A 326 -9.41 0.56 -3.89
C HIS A 326 -8.29 1.62 -3.76
N TYR A 327 -7.98 2.31 -4.85
CA TYR A 327 -6.94 3.35 -4.93
C TYR A 327 -7.21 4.60 -4.06
N ASN A 328 -8.46 4.81 -3.63
CA ASN A 328 -8.89 5.97 -2.85
C ASN A 328 -9.19 5.63 -1.38
N MET A 329 -9.02 4.36 -0.98
CA MET A 329 -9.35 3.87 0.35
C MET A 329 -8.21 4.16 1.34
N GLN A 330 -8.23 5.37 1.90
CA GLN A 330 -7.26 5.87 2.86
C GLN A 330 -7.92 6.50 4.09
N MET A 331 -7.22 6.50 5.21
CA MET A 331 -7.60 7.17 6.46
C MET A 331 -6.38 7.89 7.02
N LYS A 332 -6.60 9.04 7.65
CA LYS A 332 -5.53 9.77 8.35
C LYS A 332 -5.17 9.09 9.65
N ILE A 333 -3.88 9.04 9.93
CA ILE A 333 -3.34 8.67 11.23
C ILE A 333 -2.74 9.94 11.85
N VAL A 334 -3.13 10.25 13.08
CA VAL A 334 -2.58 11.37 13.86
C VAL A 334 -1.81 10.77 15.03
N VAL A 335 -0.49 10.90 15.03
CA VAL A 335 0.32 10.63 16.23
C VAL A 335 0.52 11.92 17.00
N GLU A 336 0.28 11.88 18.30
CA GLU A 336 0.40 13.02 19.22
C GLU A 336 0.95 12.57 20.59
N ASP A 337 1.30 13.51 21.46
CA ASP A 337 1.71 13.16 22.82
C ASP A 337 0.50 12.68 23.64
N GLU A 338 0.73 11.75 24.59
CA GLU A 338 -0.35 11.05 25.29
C GLU A 338 -1.37 11.97 25.99
N ALA A 339 -0.93 13.12 26.49
CA ALA A 339 -1.81 14.10 27.13
C ALA A 339 -2.82 14.73 26.14
N ASP A 340 -2.40 15.00 24.90
CA ASP A 340 -3.29 15.53 23.86
C ASP A 340 -4.18 14.42 23.29
N PHE A 341 -3.64 13.19 23.12
CA PHE A 341 -4.43 12.01 22.74
C PHE A 341 -5.58 11.75 23.71
N ASN A 342 -5.30 11.71 25.03
CA ASN A 342 -6.32 11.48 26.05
C ASN A 342 -7.37 12.61 26.10
N LYS A 343 -6.97 13.85 25.82
CA LYS A 343 -7.87 15.00 25.70
C LYS A 343 -8.75 14.93 24.45
N TRP A 344 -8.22 14.45 23.32
CA TRP A 344 -9.00 14.19 22.11
C TRP A 344 -9.99 13.04 22.33
N LEU A 345 -9.54 11.95 22.94
CA LEU A 345 -10.32 10.74 23.19
C LEU A 345 -11.47 11.02 24.17
N GLY A 346 -11.21 11.74 25.26
CA GLY A 346 -12.22 12.18 26.23
C GLY A 346 -13.22 13.21 25.67
N GLY A 347 -12.97 13.78 24.49
CA GLY A 347 -13.93 14.59 23.73
C GLY A 347 -14.85 13.78 22.82
N GLN A 348 -14.58 12.49 22.61
CA GLN A 348 -15.41 11.60 21.81
C GLN A 348 -16.59 11.05 22.61
N LYS A 349 -17.61 10.56 21.89
CA LYS A 349 -18.81 9.95 22.47
C LYS A 349 -18.65 8.44 22.50
N THR A 350 -18.97 7.79 23.62
CA THR A 350 -19.01 6.32 23.64
C THR A 350 -20.16 5.81 22.76
N LEU A 351 -19.97 4.63 22.18
CA LEU A 351 -20.95 3.98 21.31
C LEU A 351 -22.24 3.66 22.08
N GLY A 352 -22.12 3.25 23.35
CA GLY A 352 -23.25 3.07 24.26
C GLY A 352 -24.09 4.34 24.46
N ALA A 353 -23.46 5.52 24.51
CA ALA A 353 -24.18 6.80 24.58
C ALA A 353 -24.76 7.20 23.21
N ALA A 354 -24.02 7.01 22.11
CA ALA A 354 -24.47 7.34 20.76
C ALA A 354 -25.70 6.52 20.33
N VAL A 355 -25.71 5.21 20.57
CA VAL A 355 -26.84 4.33 20.23
C VAL A 355 -28.09 4.69 21.05
N LYS A 356 -27.95 4.94 22.36
CA LYS A 356 -29.08 5.33 23.23
C LYS A 356 -29.70 6.65 22.80
N GLU A 357 -28.90 7.63 22.38
CA GLU A 357 -29.38 8.91 21.86
C GLU A 357 -30.10 8.75 20.51
N SER A 358 -29.56 7.92 19.60
CA SER A 358 -30.22 7.59 18.33
C SER A 358 -31.61 7.00 18.57
N GLN A 359 -31.70 5.97 19.43
CA GLN A 359 -32.96 5.31 19.79
C GLN A 359 -33.96 6.27 20.47
N ALA A 360 -33.47 7.18 21.32
CA ALA A 360 -34.31 8.21 21.94
C ALA A 360 -34.85 9.23 20.93
N SER A 361 -34.11 9.52 19.86
CA SER A 361 -34.54 10.43 18.78
C SER A 361 -35.53 9.80 17.78
N GLU A 362 -35.55 8.47 17.68
CA GLU A 362 -36.42 7.70 16.79
C GLU A 362 -37.74 7.26 17.46
N ALA A 363 -37.89 7.47 18.78
CA ALA A 363 -39.12 7.19 19.51
C ALA A 363 -40.28 8.07 18.96
N PRO A 364 -41.44 7.49 18.59
CA PRO A 364 -42.58 8.27 18.14
C PRO A 364 -43.04 9.24 19.22
N ALA A 365 -43.28 10.49 18.85
CA ALA A 365 -43.96 11.44 19.73
C ALA A 365 -45.31 10.84 20.15
N GLU A 366 -45.53 10.69 21.46
CA GLU A 366 -46.78 10.14 21.99
C GLU A 366 -47.96 10.96 21.45
N THR A 367 -48.79 10.32 20.61
CA THR A 367 -50.03 10.94 20.14
C THR A 367 -50.92 11.20 21.35
N PRO A 368 -51.32 12.45 21.64
CA PRO A 368 -52.22 12.74 22.74
C PRO A 368 -53.51 11.93 22.55
N ALA A 369 -53.94 11.23 23.60
CA ALA A 369 -55.18 10.46 23.55
C ALA A 369 -56.35 11.37 23.11
N PRO A 370 -57.25 10.91 22.22
CA PRO A 370 -58.38 11.73 21.80
C PRO A 370 -59.22 12.13 23.00
N ALA A 371 -59.46 13.43 23.16
CA ALA A 371 -60.39 13.91 24.16
C ALA A 371 -61.79 13.34 23.85
N THR A 372 -62.43 12.76 24.86
CA THR A 372 -63.82 12.31 24.76
C THR A 372 -64.74 13.53 24.59
N GLU A 373 -65.26 13.73 23.38
CA GLU A 373 -66.35 14.67 23.14
C GLU A 373 -67.64 14.11 23.76
N GLU A 374 -68.26 14.88 24.67
CA GLU A 374 -69.63 14.63 25.11
C GLU A 374 -70.59 14.90 23.95
N GLN A 375 -71.42 13.91 23.58
CA GLN A 375 -72.50 14.13 22.62
C GLN A 375 -73.70 14.81 23.30
N PRO A 376 -74.30 15.85 22.68
CA PRO A 376 -75.55 16.42 23.15
C PRO A 376 -76.74 15.50 22.83
N GLU A 377 -77.76 15.56 23.67
CA GLU A 377 -78.87 14.62 23.73
C GLU A 377 -80.06 15.00 22.82
N THR A 378 -80.87 14.00 22.44
CA THR A 378 -82.21 14.08 21.79
C THR A 378 -82.24 14.46 20.29
N VAL A 379 -83.23 14.07 19.45
CA VAL A 379 -84.62 13.58 19.67
C VAL A 379 -84.95 12.38 18.76
N VAL A 380 -85.90 11.55 19.19
CA VAL A 380 -86.41 10.33 18.54
C VAL A 380 -87.36 10.62 17.35
N ALA A 381 -87.31 9.79 16.30
CA ALA A 381 -88.45 9.54 15.42
C ALA A 381 -88.52 8.06 15.01
N ASP A 382 -89.68 7.45 15.21
CA ASP A 382 -89.98 6.02 15.05
C ASP A 382 -90.39 5.69 13.60
N THR A 383 -90.03 4.51 13.08
CA THR A 383 -90.88 3.78 12.12
C THR A 383 -90.50 2.31 12.04
N ALA A 384 -91.53 1.44 12.13
CA ALA A 384 -91.37 0.00 12.24
C ALA A 384 -91.13 -0.71 10.89
N ALA A 385 -90.47 -1.87 11.00
CA ALA A 385 -90.64 -3.12 10.23
C ALA A 385 -90.81 -3.11 8.69
N VAL A 386 -90.08 -3.99 7.99
CA VAL A 386 -90.65 -5.22 7.39
C VAL A 386 -89.56 -6.13 6.77
N ALA A 387 -89.74 -7.42 7.04
CA ALA A 387 -89.25 -8.66 6.43
C ALA A 387 -88.25 -8.69 5.23
N ALA A 388 -87.21 -9.53 5.43
CA ALA A 388 -86.89 -10.75 4.68
C ALA A 388 -86.29 -10.73 3.24
N ALA A 389 -85.24 -11.57 3.13
CA ALA A 389 -84.86 -12.41 1.98
C ALA A 389 -84.47 -11.75 0.64
N HIS A 390 -83.16 -11.75 0.36
CA HIS A 390 -82.63 -12.82 -0.50
C HIS A 390 -81.16 -13.15 -0.21
#